data_AF-A0A7Y5KSN2-F1
#
_entry.id   AF-A0A7Y5KSN2-F1
#
_cell.length_a   1.000
_cell.length_b   1.000
_cell.length_c   1.000
_cell.angle_alpha   90.00
_cell.angle_beta   90.00
_cell.angle_gamma   90.00
#
_symmetry.space_group_name_H-M   'P 1'
#
loop_
_entity.id
_entity.type
_entity.pdbx_description
1 polymer ?
#
loop_
_entity_poly.entity_id
_entity_poly.type
_entity_poly.pdbx_seq_one_letter_code
_entity_poly.pdbx_strand_id
1 'polypeptide(L)'
;MRSGGATALLRTGKTLVEIATEVGVSKSLVHYWVTGDKNPGKDKRERLLELYGIPVTDWDVDASTPPKTPPRAIPAAPPPIRVESVAESVGGAFAMARELQQSAEGLLRTLREQGETDGDGHKPTPLERAKVMASLSTTIVALGKMTGDYDISRRLTKLPLWRRLETELAAALRGHPEAARAVAEVFERLDAAESGG
;
A
#
# COMPACT_ATOMS: atom_id res chain seq x y z
N MET A 1 -7.04 12.27 -4.08
CA MET A 1 -8.30 11.70 -3.56
C MET A 1 -9.12 11.28 -4.77
N ARG A 2 -9.67 10.05 -4.82
CA ARG A 2 -10.31 9.52 -6.05
C ARG A 2 -11.78 9.98 -6.15
N SER A 3 -12.23 10.33 -7.35
CA SER A 3 -13.63 10.69 -7.61
C SER A 3 -14.55 9.45 -7.57
N GLY A 4 -15.87 9.68 -7.49
CA GLY A 4 -16.86 8.61 -7.61
C GLY A 4 -16.73 7.86 -8.93
N GLY A 5 -16.51 8.60 -10.01
CA GLY A 5 -16.28 8.04 -11.36
C GLY A 5 -15.03 7.17 -11.45
N ALA A 6 -13.91 7.58 -10.83
CA ALA A 6 -12.70 6.77 -10.78
C ALA A 6 -12.91 5.44 -10.04
N THR A 7 -13.72 5.47 -8.97
CA THR A 7 -14.07 4.28 -8.19
C THR A 7 -15.00 3.36 -8.96
N ALA A 8 -15.98 3.92 -9.68
CA ALA A 8 -16.88 3.16 -10.54
C ALA A 8 -16.13 2.48 -11.70
N LEU A 9 -15.15 3.16 -12.29
CA LEU A 9 -14.31 2.62 -13.35
C LEU A 9 -13.52 1.39 -12.89
N LEU A 10 -12.95 1.42 -11.68
CA LEU A 10 -12.22 0.28 -11.10
C LEU A 10 -13.14 -0.92 -10.78
N ARG A 11 -14.42 -0.67 -10.47
CA ARG A 11 -15.39 -1.73 -10.17
C ARG A 11 -15.88 -2.47 -11.40
N THR A 12 -15.59 -1.98 -12.61
CA THR A 12 -15.91 -2.68 -13.86
C THR A 12 -15.16 -4.00 -14.03
N GLY A 13 -14.06 -4.21 -13.29
CA GLY A 13 -13.22 -5.41 -13.39
C GLY A 13 -12.35 -5.48 -14.64
N LYS A 14 -12.42 -4.49 -15.53
CA LYS A 14 -11.58 -4.41 -16.74
C LYS A 14 -10.21 -3.84 -16.45
N THR A 15 -9.23 -4.26 -17.25
CA THR A 15 -7.87 -3.72 -17.20
C THR A 15 -7.83 -2.31 -17.82
N LEU A 16 -6.83 -1.52 -17.43
CA LEU A 16 -6.64 -0.17 -17.99
C LEU A 16 -6.43 -0.18 -19.52
N VAL A 17 -5.91 -1.28 -20.08
CA VAL A 17 -5.67 -1.45 -21.52
C VAL A 17 -6.97 -1.68 -22.27
N GLU A 18 -7.86 -2.50 -21.71
CA GLU A 18 -9.19 -2.76 -22.29
C GLU A 18 -10.03 -1.48 -22.28
N ILE A 19 -10.05 -0.76 -21.15
CA ILE A 19 -10.77 0.50 -21.02
C ILE A 19 -10.22 1.55 -22.00
N ALA A 20 -8.90 1.63 -22.15
CA ALA A 20 -8.27 2.53 -23.10
C ALA A 20 -8.67 2.23 -24.55
N THR A 21 -8.70 0.94 -24.91
CA THR A 21 -9.11 0.48 -26.25
C THR A 21 -10.58 0.79 -26.52
N GLU A 22 -11.48 0.50 -25.58
CA GLU A 22 -12.93 0.69 -25.74
C GLU A 22 -13.35 2.17 -25.80
N VAL A 23 -12.67 3.02 -25.03
CA VAL A 23 -12.93 4.47 -24.98
C VAL A 23 -12.16 5.25 -26.08
N GLY A 24 -11.21 4.59 -26.74
CA GLY A 24 -10.36 5.19 -27.78
C GLY A 24 -9.42 6.25 -27.22
N VAL A 25 -8.71 5.93 -26.13
CA VAL A 25 -7.73 6.81 -25.47
C VAL A 25 -6.45 6.05 -25.13
N SER A 26 -5.40 6.76 -24.70
CA SER A 26 -4.18 6.11 -24.25
C SER A 26 -4.32 5.52 -22.84
N LYS A 27 -3.61 4.40 -22.58
CA LYS A 27 -3.54 3.78 -21.25
C LYS A 27 -3.14 4.77 -20.15
N SER A 28 -2.18 5.65 -20.43
CA SER A 28 -1.72 6.67 -19.48
C SER A 28 -2.82 7.66 -19.11
N LEU A 29 -3.71 8.00 -20.06
CA LEU A 29 -4.83 8.89 -19.77
C LEU A 29 -5.86 8.23 -18.85
N VAL A 30 -6.16 6.95 -19.06
CA VAL A 30 -7.02 6.17 -18.16
C VAL A 30 -6.39 6.05 -16.77
N HIS A 31 -5.08 5.84 -16.69
CA HIS A 31 -4.36 5.83 -15.41
C HIS A 31 -4.57 7.14 -14.63
N TYR A 32 -4.43 8.30 -15.28
CA TYR A 32 -4.67 9.59 -14.62
C TYR A 32 -6.12 9.76 -14.12
N TRP A 33 -7.10 9.17 -14.81
CA TRP A 33 -8.49 9.18 -14.35
C TRP A 33 -8.68 8.32 -13.10
N VAL A 34 -8.03 7.17 -13.04
CA VAL A 34 -8.10 6.23 -11.91
C VAL A 34 -7.37 6.76 -10.68
N THR A 35 -6.22 7.42 -10.86
CA THR A 35 -5.48 8.05 -9.75
C THR A 35 -6.18 9.31 -9.24
N GLY A 36 -7.00 9.94 -10.07
CA GLY A 36 -7.67 11.21 -9.79
C GLY A 36 -6.78 12.42 -10.07
N ASP A 37 -5.68 12.24 -10.81
CA ASP A 37 -4.78 13.34 -11.20
C ASP A 37 -5.42 14.23 -12.29
N LYS A 38 -6.27 13.64 -13.14
CA LYS A 38 -7.05 14.36 -14.15
C LYS A 38 -8.45 13.78 -14.25
N ASN A 39 -9.43 14.64 -14.51
CA ASN A 39 -10.78 14.20 -14.85
C ASN A 39 -10.91 14.03 -16.38
N PRO A 40 -11.71 13.05 -16.85
CA PRO A 40 -12.07 12.94 -18.26
C PRO A 40 -12.82 14.18 -18.74
N GLY A 41 -12.55 14.61 -19.97
CA GLY A 41 -13.32 15.68 -20.63
C GLY A 41 -14.75 15.25 -20.96
N LYS A 42 -15.62 16.22 -21.28
CA LYS A 42 -17.06 16.00 -21.50
C LYS A 42 -17.37 14.86 -22.47
N ASP A 43 -16.77 14.86 -23.64
CA ASP A 43 -16.98 13.83 -24.67
C ASP A 43 -16.63 12.42 -24.18
N LYS A 44 -15.60 12.31 -23.34
CA LYS A 44 -15.17 11.02 -22.76
C LYS A 44 -16.06 10.57 -21.62
N ARG A 45 -16.63 11.49 -20.84
CA ARG A 45 -17.61 11.17 -19.81
C ARG A 45 -18.90 10.61 -20.40
N GLU A 46 -19.37 11.19 -21.50
CA GLU A 46 -20.54 10.68 -22.24
C GLU A 46 -20.28 9.26 -22.75
N ARG A 47 -19.07 9.00 -23.28
CA ARG A 47 -18.68 7.66 -23.71
C ARG A 47 -18.57 6.66 -22.56
N LEU A 48 -18.08 7.08 -21.40
CA LEU A 48 -18.00 6.25 -20.20
C LEU A 48 -19.39 5.94 -19.61
N LEU A 49 -20.33 6.88 -19.72
CA LEU A 49 -21.74 6.64 -19.38
C LEU A 49 -22.35 5.57 -20.29
N GLU A 50 -22.12 5.66 -21.60
CA GLU A 50 -22.65 4.71 -22.57
C GLU A 50 -22.06 3.30 -22.38
N LEU A 51 -20.75 3.18 -22.17
CA LEU A 51 -20.06 1.89 -22.09
C LEU A 51 -20.17 1.22 -20.72
N TYR A 52 -20.11 1.99 -19.65
CA TYR A 52 -19.97 1.47 -18.29
C TYR A 52 -21.07 1.95 -17.33
N GLY A 53 -22.02 2.75 -17.80
CA GLY A 53 -23.11 3.27 -16.97
C GLY A 53 -22.66 4.27 -15.91
N ILE A 54 -21.49 4.91 -16.07
CA ILE A 54 -20.94 5.85 -15.08
C ILE A 54 -21.53 7.25 -15.31
N PRO A 55 -22.33 7.81 -14.38
CA PRO A 55 -22.90 9.15 -14.51
C PRO A 55 -21.83 10.23 -14.68
N VAL A 56 -22.10 11.22 -15.54
CA VAL A 56 -21.20 12.37 -15.76
C VAL A 56 -20.93 13.13 -14.46
N THR A 57 -21.94 13.21 -13.58
CA THR A 57 -21.90 13.88 -12.27
C THR A 57 -20.90 13.26 -11.30
N ASP A 58 -20.58 11.97 -11.44
CA ASP A 58 -19.70 11.26 -10.53
C ASP A 58 -18.23 11.68 -10.67
N TRP A 59 -17.91 12.40 -11.75
CA TRP A 59 -16.59 12.97 -12.03
C TRP A 59 -16.42 14.40 -11.51
N ASP A 60 -17.52 15.08 -11.14
CA ASP A 60 -17.53 16.49 -10.70
C ASP A 60 -17.57 16.66 -9.18
N VAL A 61 -17.55 15.56 -8.43
CA VAL A 61 -17.51 15.61 -6.96
C VAL A 61 -16.10 15.98 -6.52
N ASP A 62 -15.86 17.28 -6.31
CA ASP A 62 -14.72 17.75 -5.55
C ASP A 62 -14.81 17.21 -4.13
N ALA A 63 -13.78 16.48 -3.70
CA ALA A 63 -13.64 15.95 -2.35
C ALA A 63 -13.51 17.05 -1.26
N SER A 64 -13.72 18.33 -1.60
CA SER A 64 -13.65 19.49 -0.71
C SER A 64 -15.03 20.00 -0.24
N THR A 65 -16.14 19.42 -0.67
CA THR A 65 -17.47 19.88 -0.23
C THR A 65 -18.12 18.85 0.69
N PRO A 66 -18.21 19.09 2.01
CA PRO A 66 -19.03 18.25 2.87
C PRO A 66 -20.50 18.38 2.42
N PRO A 67 -21.27 17.28 2.30
CA PRO A 67 -22.64 17.35 1.85
C PRO A 67 -23.48 18.14 2.86
N LYS A 68 -23.98 19.31 2.45
CA LYS A 68 -25.08 20.00 3.13
C LYS A 68 -26.36 19.21 2.86
N THR A 69 -26.65 18.23 3.69
CA THR A 69 -27.98 17.60 3.73
C THR A 69 -28.84 18.35 4.78
N PRO A 70 -30.08 18.76 4.46
CA PRO A 70 -31.00 19.31 5.45
C PRO A 70 -31.37 18.26 6.52
N PRO A 71 -31.73 18.66 7.74
CA PRO A 71 -31.93 17.73 8.86
C PRO A 71 -33.14 16.85 8.60
N ARG A 72 -32.90 15.59 8.26
CA ARG A 72 -33.92 14.55 8.23
C ARG A 72 -34.03 13.96 9.64
N ALA A 73 -35.25 13.98 10.19
CA ALA A 73 -35.58 13.45 11.49
C ALA A 73 -35.03 12.03 11.69
N ILE A 74 -34.39 11.81 12.85
CA ILE A 74 -33.71 10.57 13.25
C ILE A 74 -34.76 9.44 13.38
N PRO A 75 -34.75 8.40 12.54
CA PRO A 75 -35.31 7.10 12.90
C PRO A 75 -34.28 6.37 13.80
N ALA A 76 -34.79 5.65 14.79
CA ALA A 76 -34.03 4.97 15.85
C ALA A 76 -32.76 4.25 15.35
N ALA A 77 -31.68 4.39 16.13
CA ALA A 77 -30.36 3.85 15.83
C ALA A 77 -30.41 2.36 15.46
N PRO A 78 -29.86 1.94 14.31
CA PRO A 78 -29.57 0.53 14.07
C PRO A 78 -28.49 0.06 15.06
N PRO A 79 -28.53 -1.21 15.50
CA PRO A 79 -27.56 -1.73 16.46
C PRO A 79 -26.13 -1.57 15.91
N PRO A 80 -25.13 -1.41 16.79
CA PRO A 80 -23.74 -1.27 16.37
C PRO A 80 -23.37 -2.49 15.52
N ILE A 81 -22.97 -2.23 14.27
CA ILE A 81 -22.35 -3.23 13.41
C ILE A 81 -21.07 -3.65 14.13
N ARG A 82 -21.11 -4.84 14.74
CA ARG A 82 -19.91 -5.50 15.25
C ARG A 82 -18.97 -5.68 14.09
N VAL A 83 -17.78 -5.11 14.18
CA VAL A 83 -16.67 -5.38 13.26
C VAL A 83 -16.10 -6.75 13.64
N GLU A 84 -16.92 -7.79 13.52
CA GLU A 84 -16.49 -9.18 13.61
C GLU A 84 -16.37 -9.71 12.18
N SER A 85 -15.14 -10.06 11.80
CA SER A 85 -14.76 -10.81 10.60
C SER A 85 -14.99 -10.16 9.23
N VAL A 86 -13.99 -9.41 8.77
CA VAL A 86 -13.61 -9.39 7.33
C VAL A 86 -12.37 -10.27 7.13
N ALA A 87 -12.33 -11.40 7.84
CA ALA A 87 -11.25 -12.39 7.75
C ALA A 87 -11.56 -13.53 6.77
N GLU A 88 -12.73 -13.53 6.13
CA GLU A 88 -13.27 -14.71 5.44
C GLU A 88 -13.59 -14.52 3.95
N SER A 89 -12.88 -13.63 3.24
CA SER A 89 -12.74 -13.82 1.79
C SER A 89 -11.39 -14.51 1.53
N VAL A 90 -11.48 -15.80 1.23
CA VAL A 90 -10.41 -16.75 0.89
C VAL A 90 -9.18 -16.05 0.28
N GLY A 91 -8.15 -15.88 1.11
CA GLY A 91 -6.83 -15.38 0.72
C GLY A 91 -6.56 -13.90 1.03
N GLY A 92 -6.75 -13.44 2.27
CA GLY A 92 -6.48 -12.05 2.69
C GLY A 92 -5.04 -11.53 2.45
N ALA A 93 -4.64 -10.46 3.15
CA ALA A 93 -3.34 -9.78 2.95
C ALA A 93 -2.12 -10.74 2.87
N PHE A 94 -2.16 -11.88 3.57
CA PHE A 94 -1.14 -12.92 3.52
C PHE A 94 -1.07 -13.70 2.20
N ALA A 95 -2.18 -13.93 1.49
CA ALA A 95 -2.14 -14.59 0.19
C ALA A 95 -1.59 -13.65 -0.88
N MET A 96 -1.98 -12.38 -0.84
CA MET A 96 -1.40 -11.34 -1.70
C MET A 96 0.10 -11.14 -1.41
N ALA A 97 0.52 -11.21 -0.14
CA ALA A 97 1.93 -11.21 0.22
C ALA A 97 2.66 -12.45 -0.36
N ARG A 98 2.04 -13.64 -0.29
CA ARG A 98 2.63 -14.86 -0.86
C ARG A 98 2.79 -14.78 -2.38
N GLU A 99 1.81 -14.20 -3.07
CA GLU A 99 1.85 -13.98 -4.51
C GLU A 99 2.96 -12.98 -4.91
N LEU A 100 3.08 -11.87 -4.17
CA LEU A 100 4.16 -10.90 -4.36
C LEU A 100 5.54 -11.50 -4.10
N GLN A 101 5.67 -12.36 -3.09
CA GLN A 101 6.92 -13.08 -2.82
C GLN A 101 7.27 -14.03 -3.97
N GLN A 102 6.31 -14.81 -4.47
CA GLN A 102 6.52 -15.70 -5.61
C GLN A 102 6.92 -14.93 -6.89
N SER A 103 6.33 -13.76 -7.11
CA SER A 103 6.70 -12.87 -8.22
C SER A 103 8.14 -12.37 -8.08
N ALA A 104 8.55 -11.94 -6.89
CA ALA A 104 9.92 -11.49 -6.61
C ALA A 104 10.94 -12.61 -6.81
N GLU A 105 10.66 -13.82 -6.30
CA GLU A 105 11.50 -15.01 -6.48
C GLU A 105 11.61 -15.40 -7.96
N GLY A 106 10.53 -15.28 -8.73
CA GLY A 106 10.53 -15.51 -10.18
C GLY A 106 11.47 -14.55 -10.92
N LEU A 107 11.38 -13.24 -10.64
CA LEU A 107 12.23 -12.23 -11.25
C LEU A 107 13.73 -12.43 -10.91
N LEU A 108 14.03 -12.78 -9.67
CA LEU A 108 15.40 -13.09 -9.23
C LEU A 108 15.95 -14.35 -9.89
N ARG A 109 15.10 -15.36 -10.07
CA ARG A 109 15.46 -16.60 -10.76
C ARG A 109 15.77 -16.35 -12.24
N THR A 110 14.91 -15.60 -12.94
CA THR A 110 15.14 -15.22 -14.33
C THR A 110 16.46 -14.44 -14.50
N LEU A 111 16.77 -13.51 -13.59
CA LEU A 111 18.05 -12.80 -13.60
C LEU A 111 19.26 -13.72 -13.40
N ARG A 112 19.13 -14.74 -12.54
CA ARG A 112 20.21 -15.70 -12.28
C ARG A 112 20.42 -16.63 -13.47
N GLU A 113 19.33 -17.15 -14.05
CA GLU A 113 19.37 -18.03 -15.22
C GLU A 113 19.90 -17.30 -16.46
N GLN A 114 19.46 -16.07 -16.73
CA GLN A 114 19.99 -15.20 -17.80
C GLN A 114 21.45 -14.77 -17.55
N GLY A 115 21.88 -14.75 -16.29
CA GLY A 115 23.26 -14.42 -15.93
C GLY A 115 24.25 -15.55 -16.21
N GLU A 116 23.80 -16.80 -16.23
CA GLU A 116 24.68 -17.97 -16.24
C GLU A 116 24.85 -18.62 -17.61
N THR A 117 23.85 -18.69 -18.50
CA THR A 117 24.08 -19.26 -19.85
C THR A 117 22.86 -19.13 -20.76
N ASP A 118 22.80 -18.05 -21.55
CA ASP A 118 22.15 -18.15 -22.85
C ASP A 118 23.19 -18.69 -23.84
N GLY A 119 22.88 -19.79 -24.53
CA GLY A 119 23.72 -20.35 -25.60
C GLY A 119 23.99 -19.36 -26.75
N ASP A 120 23.25 -18.26 -26.81
CA ASP A 120 23.40 -17.13 -27.74
C ASP A 120 24.23 -15.96 -27.17
N GLY A 121 24.76 -16.06 -25.95
CA GLY A 121 25.67 -15.07 -25.37
C GLY A 121 25.01 -13.75 -24.92
N HIS A 122 23.69 -13.69 -24.80
CA HIS A 122 22.99 -12.47 -24.40
C HIS A 122 23.09 -12.25 -22.88
N LYS A 123 24.10 -11.47 -22.44
CA LYS A 123 24.19 -11.05 -21.04
C LYS A 123 23.18 -9.93 -20.76
N PRO A 124 22.38 -10.02 -19.68
CA PRO A 124 21.43 -8.97 -19.33
C PRO A 124 22.15 -7.65 -19.11
N THR A 125 21.67 -6.63 -19.82
CA THR A 125 22.27 -5.29 -19.83
C THR A 125 22.16 -4.63 -18.44
N PRO A 126 23.03 -3.67 -18.10
CA PRO A 126 22.93 -2.91 -16.85
C PRO A 126 21.56 -2.26 -16.65
N LEU A 127 20.91 -1.82 -17.73
CA LEU A 127 19.60 -1.20 -17.70
C LEU A 127 18.49 -2.19 -17.33
N GLU A 128 18.55 -3.42 -17.85
CA GLU A 128 17.59 -4.48 -17.51
C GLU A 128 17.71 -4.89 -16.04
N ARG A 129 18.95 -5.03 -15.54
CA ARG A 129 19.21 -5.29 -14.12
C ARG A 129 18.63 -4.19 -13.24
N ALA A 130 18.84 -2.92 -13.60
CA ALA A 130 18.30 -1.78 -12.86
C ALA A 130 16.77 -1.79 -12.83
N LYS A 131 16.10 -2.11 -13.95
CA LYS A 131 14.64 -2.23 -14.01
C LYS A 131 14.10 -3.33 -13.10
N VAL A 132 14.76 -4.49 -13.08
CA VAL A 132 14.34 -5.60 -12.21
C VAL A 132 14.56 -5.25 -10.74
N MET A 133 15.69 -4.64 -10.38
CA MET A 133 15.96 -4.18 -9.01
C MET A 133 14.95 -3.12 -8.53
N ALA A 134 14.56 -2.18 -9.39
CA ALA A 134 13.53 -1.18 -9.08
C ALA A 134 12.16 -1.84 -8.84
N SER A 135 11.80 -2.84 -9.65
CA SER A 135 10.58 -3.63 -9.47
C SER A 135 10.60 -4.38 -8.13
N LEU A 136 11.70 -5.09 -7.83
CA LEU A 136 11.89 -5.83 -6.57
C LEU A 136 11.81 -4.93 -5.34
N SER A 137 12.45 -3.75 -5.38
CA SER A 137 12.43 -2.79 -4.28
C SER A 137 11.00 -2.34 -3.95
N THR A 138 10.18 -2.13 -4.97
CA THR A 138 8.77 -1.76 -4.81
C THR A 138 7.98 -2.90 -4.16
N THR A 139 8.20 -4.14 -4.61
CA THR A 139 7.54 -5.33 -4.06
C THR A 139 7.92 -5.59 -2.61
N ILE A 140 9.19 -5.42 -2.23
CA ILE A 140 9.66 -5.58 -0.84
C ILE A 140 9.02 -4.54 0.08
N VAL A 141 8.92 -3.28 -0.35
CA VAL A 141 8.25 -2.23 0.43
C VAL A 141 6.75 -2.52 0.57
N ALA A 142 6.09 -2.99 -0.49
CA ALA A 142 4.69 -3.40 -0.43
C ALA A 142 4.48 -4.57 0.54
N LEU A 143 5.35 -5.58 0.49
CA LEU A 143 5.38 -6.70 1.43
C LEU A 143 5.53 -6.22 2.86
N GLY A 144 6.53 -5.39 3.16
CA GLY A 144 6.74 -4.86 4.52
C GLY A 144 5.53 -4.08 5.05
N LYS A 145 4.83 -3.33 4.20
CA LYS A 145 3.59 -2.64 4.59
C LYS A 145 2.44 -3.61 4.85
N MET A 146 2.32 -4.67 4.04
CA MET A 146 1.23 -5.63 4.12
C MET A 146 1.39 -6.65 5.26
N THR A 147 2.60 -7.08 5.55
CA THR A 147 2.92 -7.98 6.68
C THR A 147 3.02 -7.22 8.00
N GLY A 148 3.13 -5.89 7.93
CA GLY A 148 3.38 -5.03 9.09
C GLY A 148 4.83 -5.10 9.58
N ASP A 149 5.75 -5.62 8.75
CA ASP A 149 7.19 -5.64 9.02
C ASP A 149 7.86 -4.28 8.80
N TYR A 150 7.17 -3.34 8.13
CA TYR A 150 7.66 -1.97 7.98
C TYR A 150 7.70 -1.19 9.32
N ASP A 151 7.09 -1.74 10.38
CA ASP A 151 7.01 -1.11 11.70
C ASP A 151 7.41 -2.08 12.83
N ILE A 152 8.38 -2.97 12.56
CA ILE A 152 8.89 -3.95 13.55
C ILE A 152 9.33 -3.24 14.83
N SER A 153 10.04 -2.11 14.74
CA SER A 153 10.51 -1.36 15.91
C SER A 153 9.36 -0.87 16.80
N ARG A 154 8.25 -0.37 16.23
CA ARG A 154 7.07 0.05 17.01
C ARG A 154 6.21 -1.12 17.47
N ARG A 155 6.25 -2.27 16.80
CA ARG A 155 5.53 -3.48 17.24
C ARG A 155 6.29 -4.20 18.36
N LEU A 156 7.61 -4.27 18.27
CA LEU A 156 8.47 -4.90 19.27
C LEU A 156 8.25 -4.26 20.65
N THR A 157 8.19 -2.92 20.70
CA THR A 157 7.93 -2.16 21.93
C THR A 157 6.51 -2.35 22.49
N LYS A 158 5.56 -2.83 21.68
CA LYS A 158 4.20 -3.15 22.09
C LYS A 158 4.01 -4.61 22.55
N LEU A 159 5.00 -5.47 22.36
CA LEU A 159 4.91 -6.87 22.78
C LEU A 159 4.86 -6.97 24.31
N PRO A 160 3.99 -7.82 24.90
CA PRO A 160 3.95 -8.04 26.35
C PRO A 160 5.30 -8.46 26.94
N LEU A 161 6.06 -9.26 26.18
CA LEU A 161 7.41 -9.69 26.57
C LEU A 161 8.37 -8.50 26.69
N TRP A 162 8.28 -7.52 25.79
CA TRP A 162 9.10 -6.33 25.84
C TRP A 162 8.79 -5.49 27.08
N ARG A 163 7.50 -5.26 27.38
CA ARG A 163 7.09 -4.56 28.61
C ARG A 163 7.57 -5.28 29.87
N ARG A 164 7.56 -6.61 29.85
CA ARG A 164 8.11 -7.42 30.96
C ARG A 164 9.61 -7.21 31.08
N LEU A 165 10.36 -7.30 29.98
CA LEU A 165 11.81 -7.03 29.97
C LEU A 165 12.13 -5.63 30.51
N GLU A 166 11.40 -4.61 30.08
CA GLU A 166 11.56 -3.23 30.56
C GLU A 166 11.33 -3.13 32.07
N THR A 167 10.26 -3.77 32.57
CA THR A 167 9.93 -3.79 34.01
C THR A 167 11.01 -4.50 34.83
N GLU A 168 11.47 -5.67 34.37
CA GLU A 168 12.51 -6.45 35.06
C GLU A 168 13.86 -5.74 35.01
N LEU A 169 14.22 -5.10 33.89
CA LEU A 169 15.43 -4.31 33.76
C LEU A 169 15.40 -3.09 34.69
N ALA A 170 14.29 -2.36 34.74
CA ALA A 170 14.12 -1.23 35.65
C ALA A 170 14.16 -1.67 37.13
N ALA A 171 13.60 -2.84 37.45
CA ALA A 171 13.68 -3.41 38.79
C ALA A 171 15.13 -3.78 39.17
N ALA A 172 15.87 -4.43 38.27
CA ALA A 172 17.26 -4.80 38.48
C ALA A 172 18.18 -3.59 38.66
N LEU A 173 17.94 -2.51 37.91
CA LEU A 173 18.74 -1.29 37.98
C LEU A 173 18.43 -0.40 39.19
N ARG A 174 17.33 -0.64 39.93
CA ARG A 174 16.88 0.21 41.04
C ARG A 174 17.92 0.35 42.17
N GLY A 175 18.73 -0.68 42.39
CA GLY A 175 19.80 -0.67 43.40
C GLY A 175 21.13 -0.06 42.93
N HIS A 176 21.25 0.29 41.65
CA HIS A 176 22.51 0.64 41.00
C HIS A 176 22.36 1.93 40.17
N PRO A 177 22.31 3.11 40.81
CA PRO A 177 22.03 4.38 40.13
C PRO A 177 23.09 4.75 39.10
N GLU A 178 24.36 4.40 39.33
CA GLU A 178 25.45 4.58 38.38
C GLU A 178 25.25 3.74 37.10
N ALA A 179 24.82 2.48 37.24
CA ALA A 179 24.53 1.61 36.09
C ALA A 179 23.31 2.11 35.31
N ALA A 180 22.27 2.58 36.01
CA ALA A 180 21.09 3.17 35.39
C ALA A 180 21.45 4.41 34.54
N ARG A 181 22.32 5.30 35.05
CA ARG A 181 22.81 6.46 34.28
C ARG A 181 23.59 6.04 33.04
N ALA A 182 24.51 5.09 33.16
CA ALA A 182 25.29 4.61 32.03
C ALA A 182 24.40 4.01 30.93
N VAL A 183 23.35 3.26 31.29
CA VAL A 183 22.36 2.73 30.33
C VAL A 183 21.58 3.86 29.66
N ALA A 184 21.16 4.88 30.41
CA ALA A 184 20.44 6.03 29.86
C ALA A 184 21.28 6.81 28.84
N GLU A 185 22.55 7.10 29.16
CA GLU A 185 23.48 7.79 28.24
C GLU A 185 23.71 7.01 26.94
N VAL A 186 23.72 5.68 27.00
CA VAL A 186 23.82 4.84 25.79
C VAL A 186 22.56 4.97 24.94
N PHE A 187 21.37 4.94 25.55
CA PHE A 187 20.11 5.11 24.82
C PHE A 187 19.99 6.50 24.18
N GLU A 188 20.35 7.57 24.89
CA GLU A 188 20.35 8.94 24.33
C GLU A 188 21.30 9.06 23.14
N ARG A 189 22.48 8.43 23.22
CA ARG A 189 23.46 8.43 22.12
C ARG A 189 22.93 7.71 20.87
N LEU A 190 22.21 6.60 21.06
CA LEU A 190 21.60 5.85 19.97
C LEU A 190 20.46 6.64 19.32
N ASP A 191 19.59 7.27 20.11
CA ASP A 191 18.47 8.09 19.62
C ASP A 191 18.97 9.32 18.82
N ALA A 192 20.04 9.96 19.30
CA ALA A 192 20.70 11.06 18.60
C ALA A 192 21.32 10.61 17.26
N ALA A 193 21.85 9.39 17.18
CA ALA A 193 22.41 8.84 15.95
C ALA A 193 21.32 8.51 14.90
N GLU A 194 20.14 8.06 15.33
CA GLU A 194 19.01 7.77 14.43
C GLU A 194 18.27 9.03 13.97
N SER A 195 18.21 10.08 14.80
CA SER A 195 17.51 11.34 14.46
C SER A 195 18.31 12.27 13.55
N GLY A 196 19.62 12.03 13.38
CA GLY A 196 20.54 12.90 12.63
C GLY A 196 20.90 12.44 11.21
N GLY A 197 20.34 11.33 10.72
CA GLY A 197 20.59 10.76 9.38
C GLY A 197 19.36 10.81 8.47
#